data_AF-A0A1M5RXN1-F1
#
_entry.id   AF-A0A1M5RXN1-F1
#
_cell.length_a   1.000
_cell.length_b   1.000
_cell.length_c   1.000
_cell.angle_alpha   90.00
_cell.angle_beta   90.00
_cell.angle_gamma   90.00
#
_symmetry.space_group_name_H-M   'P 1'
#
loop_
_entity.id
_entity.type
_entity.pdbx_description
1 polymer ?
#
loop_
_entity_poly.entity_id
_entity_poly.type
_entity_poly.pdbx_seq_one_letter_code
_entity_poly.pdbx_strand_id
1 'polypeptide(L)'
;MLLELDGQVLVVDPQGGHWVRFVVTQVPASAEKPHGLDYSLTLHGPDGKRLVGFDNAHPVMHQRRGEAQDHRHRLRTIKAYEYQDAATLLRDF
;
A
#
# COMPACT_ATOMS: atom_id res chain seq x y z
N MET A 1 -11.96 8.89 -3.62
CA MET A 1 -11.30 8.56 -2.33
C MET A 1 -10.59 7.22 -2.47
N LEU A 2 -9.56 6.91 -1.66
CA LEU A 2 -8.83 5.64 -1.79
C LEU A 2 -9.73 4.41 -1.63
N LEU A 3 -10.76 4.51 -0.78
CA LEU A 3 -11.77 3.46 -0.54
C LEU A 3 -12.50 2.98 -1.80
N GLU A 4 -12.65 3.82 -2.81
CA GLU A 4 -13.35 3.45 -4.06
C GLU A 4 -12.56 2.41 -4.89
N LEU A 5 -11.29 2.20 -4.55
CA LEU A 5 -10.44 1.21 -5.18
C LEU A 5 -10.50 -0.15 -4.48
N ASP A 6 -11.18 -0.27 -3.34
CA ASP A 6 -11.21 -1.54 -2.60
C ASP A 6 -11.71 -2.70 -3.48
N GLY A 7 -11.01 -3.83 -3.41
CA GLY A 7 -11.29 -5.03 -4.19
C GLY A 7 -10.92 -4.96 -5.66
N GLN A 8 -10.46 -3.82 -6.18
CA GLN A 8 -10.07 -3.71 -7.59
C GLN A 8 -8.79 -4.49 -7.88
N VAL A 9 -8.79 -5.14 -9.05
CA VAL A 9 -7.63 -5.82 -9.64
C VAL A 9 -7.48 -5.30 -11.07
N LEU A 10 -6.34 -4.68 -11.37
CA LEU A 10 -6.06 -4.09 -12.67
C LEU A 10 -4.90 -4.81 -13.34
N VAL A 11 -5.08 -5.31 -14.56
CA VAL A 11 -3.98 -5.87 -15.36
C VAL A 11 -3.29 -4.71 -16.08
N VAL A 12 -2.02 -4.47 -15.76
CA VAL A 12 -1.26 -3.30 -16.25
C VAL A 12 -0.37 -3.64 -17.44
N ASP A 13 0.07 -4.90 -17.54
CA ASP A 13 0.80 -5.43 -18.68
C ASP A 13 0.31 -6.86 -18.96
N PRO A 14 -0.67 -7.03 -19.87
CA PRO A 14 -1.22 -8.34 -20.19
C PRO A 14 -0.21 -9.31 -20.79
N GLN A 15 0.82 -8.81 -21.49
CA GLN A 15 1.83 -9.65 -22.15
C GLN A 15 2.91 -10.10 -21.16
N GLY A 16 3.35 -9.19 -20.27
CA GLY A 16 4.28 -9.53 -19.19
C GLY A 16 3.63 -10.10 -17.93
N GLY A 17 2.30 -10.19 -17.87
CA GLY A 17 1.55 -10.79 -16.77
C GLY A 17 1.57 -9.96 -15.48
N HIS A 18 1.73 -8.63 -15.58
CA HIS A 18 1.74 -7.75 -14.42
C HIS A 18 0.34 -7.27 -14.08
N TRP A 19 0.04 -7.24 -12.78
CA TRP A 19 -1.25 -6.79 -12.27
C TRP A 19 -1.11 -6.11 -10.91
N VAL A 20 -2.07 -5.22 -10.63
CA VAL A 20 -2.16 -4.45 -9.40
C VAL A 20 -3.37 -4.93 -8.61
N ARG A 21 -3.22 -5.01 -7.29
CA ARG A 21 -4.32 -5.23 -6.34
C ARG A 21 -4.47 -4.04 -5.42
N PHE A 22 -5.72 -3.69 -5.15
CA PHE A 22 -6.10 -2.73 -4.13
C PHE A 22 -6.95 -3.44 -3.06
N VAL A 23 -6.56 -3.29 -1.80
CA VAL A 23 -7.37 -3.66 -0.64
C VAL A 23 -7.38 -2.46 0.29
N VAL A 24 -8.56 -1.90 0.55
CA VAL A 24 -8.68 -0.64 1.30
C VAL A 24 -9.93 -0.71 2.17
N THR A 25 -9.77 -0.55 3.47
CA THR A 25 -10.90 -0.55 4.41
C THR A 25 -10.86 0.67 5.31
N GLN A 26 -12.04 1.18 5.65
CA GLN A 26 -12.18 2.23 6.65
C GLN A 26 -12.02 1.61 8.04
N VAL A 27 -11.12 2.18 8.84
CA VAL A 27 -10.88 1.80 10.23
C VAL A 27 -10.98 3.02 11.14
N PRO A 28 -11.22 2.84 12.45
CA PRO A 28 -11.07 3.93 13.40
C PRO A 28 -9.66 4.52 13.32
N ALA A 29 -9.55 5.85 13.32
CA ALA A 29 -8.25 6.51 13.34
C ALA A 29 -7.48 6.15 14.62
N SER A 30 -6.20 5.85 14.47
CA SER A 30 -5.27 5.60 15.58
C SER A 30 -3.96 6.33 15.33
N ALA A 31 -3.04 6.29 16.29
CA ALA A 31 -1.71 6.85 16.10
C ALA A 31 -0.93 6.13 14.98
N GLU A 32 -1.16 4.83 14.82
CA GLU A 32 -0.59 3.99 13.76
C GLU A 32 -1.25 4.20 12.39
N LYS A 33 -2.54 4.52 12.37
CA LYS A 33 -3.34 4.75 11.15
C LYS A 33 -4.10 6.08 11.27
N PRO A 34 -3.41 7.23 11.26
CA PRO A 34 -4.01 8.53 11.55
C PRO A 34 -5.06 8.94 10.51
N HIS A 35 -4.96 8.40 9.30
CA HIS A 35 -5.89 8.66 8.21
C HIS A 35 -7.18 7.81 8.28
N GLY A 36 -7.29 6.90 9.27
CA GLY A 36 -8.45 6.01 9.40
C GLY A 36 -8.57 4.98 8.27
N LEU A 37 -7.47 4.66 7.59
CA LEU A 37 -7.46 3.71 6.49
C LEU A 37 -6.53 2.55 6.81
N ASP A 38 -7.00 1.34 6.57
CA ASP A 38 -6.16 0.15 6.45
C ASP A 38 -6.07 -0.19 4.96
N TYR A 39 -4.87 -0.13 4.40
CA TYR A 39 -4.71 -0.29 2.95
C TYR A 39 -3.52 -1.16 2.58
N SER A 40 -3.64 -1.79 1.41
CA SER A 40 -2.57 -2.48 0.71
C SER A 40 -2.74 -2.32 -0.80
N LEU A 41 -1.76 -1.66 -1.42
CA LEU A 41 -1.62 -1.51 -2.87
C LEU A 41 -0.43 -2.35 -3.29
N THR A 42 -0.59 -3.31 -4.20
CA THR A 42 0.50 -4.23 -4.55
C THR A 42 0.60 -4.47 -6.04
N LEU A 43 1.81 -4.37 -6.58
CA LEU A 43 2.15 -4.76 -7.95
C LEU A 43 2.73 -6.17 -7.92
N HIS A 44 2.18 -7.04 -8.76
CA HIS A 44 2.58 -8.44 -8.88
C HIS A 44 3.15 -8.72 -10.28
N GLY A 45 4.15 -9.59 -10.31
CA GLY A 45 4.68 -10.16 -11.56
C GLY A 45 3.91 -11.38 -12.05
N PRO A 46 4.30 -11.94 -13.20
CA PRO A 46 3.66 -13.11 -13.80
C PRO A 46 3.74 -14.38 -12.94
N ASP A 47 4.71 -14.46 -12.03
CA ASP A 47 4.86 -15.54 -11.07
C ASP A 47 4.06 -15.31 -9.76
N GLY A 48 3.23 -14.27 -9.74
CA GLY A 48 2.42 -13.87 -8.59
C GLY A 48 3.21 -13.17 -7.47
N LYS A 49 4.53 -13.03 -7.59
CA LYS A 49 5.34 -12.38 -6.54
C LYS A 49 5.08 -10.89 -6.51
N ARG A 50 5.01 -10.34 -5.29
CA ARG A 50 4.92 -8.89 -5.06
C ARG A 50 6.27 -8.23 -5.41
N LEU A 51 6.23 -7.30 -6.36
CA LEU A 51 7.39 -6.53 -6.81
C LEU A 51 7.49 -5.20 -6.06
N VAL A 52 6.36 -4.53 -5.90
CA VAL A 52 6.19 -3.24 -5.20
C VAL A 52 4.92 -3.31 -4.36
N GLY A 53 4.88 -2.61 -3.24
CA GLY A 53 3.62 -2.36 -2.55
C GLY A 53 3.68 -1.20 -1.59
N PHE A 54 2.53 -0.64 -1.26
CA PHE A 54 2.36 0.37 -0.22
C PHE A 54 1.30 -0.15 0.73
N ASP A 55 1.61 -0.20 2.02
CA ASP A 55 0.66 -0.64 3.04
C ASP A 55 0.99 -0.02 4.39
N ASN A 56 0.10 -0.23 5.36
CA ASN A 56 0.26 0.26 6.72
C ASN A 56 -0.07 -0.82 7.77
N ALA A 57 0.17 -2.09 7.42
CA ALA A 57 -0.24 -3.23 8.24
C ALA A 57 0.67 -3.47 9.45
N HIS A 58 1.91 -2.97 9.43
CA HIS A 58 2.89 -3.17 10.47
C HIS A 58 3.91 -2.02 10.52
N PRO A 59 4.61 -1.81 11.64
CA PRO A 59 5.66 -0.80 11.72
C PRO A 59 6.88 -1.18 10.84
N VAL A 60 7.63 -0.17 10.41
CA VAL A 60 8.95 -0.32 9.81
C VAL A 60 10.00 -0.45 10.90
N MET A 61 11.11 -1.12 10.60
CA MET A 61 12.24 -1.30 11.53
C MET A 61 12.68 0.05 12.10
N HIS A 62 12.80 0.14 13.43
CA HIS A 62 13.13 1.34 14.22
C HIS A 62 12.01 2.39 14.41
N GLN A 63 10.77 2.17 13.95
CA GLN A 63 9.65 3.02 14.37
C GLN A 63 9.29 2.82 15.84
N ARG A 64 8.94 3.92 16.52
CA ARG A 64 8.44 3.86 17.89
C ARG A 64 6.97 3.42 17.87
N ARG A 65 6.49 2.88 18.99
CA ARG A 65 5.05 2.62 19.17
C ARG A 65 4.28 3.94 19.07
N GLY A 66 3.15 3.93 18.36
CA GLY A 66 2.30 5.10 18.16
C GLY A 66 2.76 6.05 17.05
N GLU A 67 3.63 5.59 16.13
CA GLU A 67 3.94 6.31 14.90
C GLU A 67 3.14 5.74 13.72
N ALA A 68 2.82 6.60 12.74
CA ALA A 68 2.12 6.19 11.52
C ALA A 68 2.88 5.08 10.80
N GLN A 69 2.19 3.99 10.47
CA GLN A 69 2.82 2.77 9.96
C GLN A 69 2.88 2.71 8.44
N ASP A 70 2.53 3.78 7.75
CA ASP A 70 2.55 3.82 6.29
C ASP A 70 3.96 3.56 5.76
N HIS A 71 4.08 2.62 4.83
CA HIS A 71 5.37 2.23 4.28
C HIS A 71 5.26 1.65 2.88
N ARG A 72 6.39 1.66 2.17
CA ARG A 72 6.54 1.05 0.85
C ARG A 72 7.49 -0.12 0.88
N HIS A 73 7.11 -1.18 0.19
CA HIS A 73 7.90 -2.34 -0.16
C HIS A 73 8.39 -2.20 -1.59
N ARG A 74 9.69 -2.41 -1.79
CA ARG A 74 10.28 -2.57 -3.13
C ARG A 74 11.22 -3.76 -3.09
N LEU A 75 10.84 -4.84 -3.77
CA LEU A 75 11.52 -6.14 -3.70
C LEU A 75 11.69 -6.61 -2.24
N ARG A 76 12.90 -6.53 -1.70
CA ARG A 76 13.23 -6.94 -0.32
C ARG A 76 13.41 -5.78 0.66
N THR A 77 13.15 -4.56 0.20
CA THR A 77 13.40 -3.34 0.98
C THR A 77 12.09 -2.73 1.44
N ILE A 78 12.03 -2.38 2.73
CA ILE A 78 10.90 -1.67 3.36
C ILE A 78 11.38 -0.28 3.78
N LYS A 79 10.61 0.76 3.47
CA LYS A 79 10.89 2.14 3.90
C LYS A 79 9.61 2.82 4.34
N ALA A 80 9.69 3.62 5.40
CA ALA A 80 8.60 4.49 5.81
C ALA A 80 8.12 5.36 4.63
N TYR A 81 6.82 5.59 4.60
CA TYR A 81 6.13 6.41 3.64
C TYR A 81 5.21 7.37 4.42
N GLU A 82 5.04 8.58 3.93
CA GLU A 82 4.13 9.55 4.54
C GLU A 82 2.90 9.67 3.65
N TYR A 83 1.79 9.06 4.08
CA TYR A 83 0.54 9.18 3.35
C TYR A 83 0.02 10.62 3.44
N GLN A 84 -0.27 11.21 2.28
CA GLN A 84 -0.83 12.57 2.18
C GLN A 84 -2.28 12.51 1.73
N ASP A 85 -2.51 11.88 0.56
CA ASP A 85 -3.81 11.66 -0.02
C ASP A 85 -3.77 10.53 -1.05
N ALA A 86 -4.95 10.14 -1.53
CA ALA A 86 -5.10 9.05 -2.49
C ALA A 86 -4.40 9.34 -3.82
N ALA A 87 -4.41 10.60 -4.30
CA ALA A 87 -3.82 10.96 -5.58
C ALA A 87 -2.29 10.87 -5.55
N THR A 88 -1.70 11.32 -4.44
CA THR A 88 -0.26 11.24 -4.16
C THR A 88 0.19 9.79 -4.02
N LEU A 89 -0.55 8.97 -3.26
CA LEU A 89 -0.28 7.55 -3.14
C LEU A 89 -0.31 6.84 -4.51
N LEU A 90 -1.32 7.12 -5.33
CA LEU A 90 -1.44 6.51 -6.67
C LEU A 90 -0.37 6.99 -7.65
N ARG A 91 0.12 8.23 -7.51
CA ARG A 91 1.22 8.75 -8.33
C ARG A 91 2.56 8.14 -7.94
N ASP A 92 2.76 7.91 -6.65
CA ASP A 92 4.02 7.38 -6.11
C ASP A 92 4.14 5.85 -6.25
N PHE A 93 3.02 5.17 -6.49
CA PHE A 93 2.89 3.73 -6.73
C PHE A 93 3.22 3.34 -8.17
#